data_AF-A0A0J8QVC3-F1
#
_entry.id   AF-A0A0J8QVC3-F1
#
_cell.length_a   1.000
_cell.length_b   1.000
_cell.length_c   1.000
_cell.angle_alpha   90.00
_cell.angle_beta   90.00
_cell.angle_gamma   90.00
#
_symmetry.space_group_name_H-M   'P 1'
#
loop_
_entity.id
_entity.type
_entity.pdbx_description
1 polymer ?
#
loop_
_entity_poly.entity_id
_entity_poly.type
_entity_poly.pdbx_seq_one_letter_code
_entity_poly.pdbx_strand_id
1 'polypeptide(L)'
;MTLPGRIAFMTEDVSPGEGVGIFLVLFAETWVATAYGWFFARLSVTLPTLRTKNVTFFFAKVSLQGWFRTLGLVVFSLTCFTMLFFLYFSIRALRTTFASYRDGGRPLTEDEKKSAVPFVTTIASYAFAHVVDTSTLNPQEVEMIKALIQRFHNSAIRSLVSIFSVLFFITTVELTIHWNDLSPISDLTSPGQLIPLVTGIVALWDDFLILVRPRSADELTPGANAGSISTILPYIMESRWVTCDPSSQKSLSKKNNDTSDLRNWNLACGAVCW
;
A
#
# COMPACT_ATOMS: atom_id res chain seq x y z
N MET A 1 1.04 5.55 -7.96
CA MET A 1 0.91 4.48 -6.96
C MET A 1 1.11 5.14 -5.61
N THR A 2 0.13 5.12 -4.71
CA THR A 2 0.18 5.95 -3.50
C THR A 2 1.17 5.35 -2.50
N LEU A 3 2.09 6.20 -2.00
CA LEU A 3 3.12 5.84 -1.02
C LEU A 3 2.57 5.10 0.24
N PRO A 4 1.37 5.44 0.77
CA PRO A 4 0.82 4.78 1.96
C PRO A 4 0.56 3.29 1.80
N GLY A 5 0.06 2.85 0.63
CA GLY A 5 -0.21 1.42 0.40
C GLY A 5 1.06 0.57 0.33
N ARG A 6 2.18 1.18 -0.09
CA ARG A 6 3.50 0.52 -0.08
C ARG A 6 4.17 0.54 1.28
N ILE A 7 3.98 1.61 2.06
CA ILE A 7 4.52 1.69 3.42
C ILE A 7 3.80 0.72 4.35
N ALA A 8 2.46 0.61 4.24
CA ALA A 8 1.67 -0.40 4.95
C ALA A 8 2.15 -1.85 4.68
N PHE A 9 2.70 -2.09 3.48
CA PHE A 9 3.27 -3.38 3.11
C PHE A 9 4.63 -3.69 3.76
N MET A 10 5.29 -2.67 4.32
CA MET A 10 6.61 -2.77 4.94
C MET A 10 6.60 -2.58 6.46
N THR A 11 5.50 -2.11 7.04
CA THR A 11 5.32 -2.03 8.49
C THR A 11 4.83 -3.36 9.05
N GLU A 12 5.43 -3.85 10.13
CA GLU A 12 5.05 -5.12 10.78
C GLU A 12 3.64 -5.07 11.40
N ASP A 13 3.11 -3.87 11.64
CA ASP A 13 1.79 -3.64 12.20
C ASP A 13 0.76 -3.41 11.10
N VAL A 14 0.37 -4.48 10.40
CA VAL A 14 -0.68 -4.42 9.38
C VAL A 14 -2.03 -4.19 10.06
N SER A 15 -2.58 -2.98 9.96
CA SER A 15 -3.93 -2.71 10.47
C SER A 15 -4.99 -3.41 9.59
N PRO A 16 -6.15 -3.83 10.15
CA PRO A 16 -7.18 -4.49 9.36
C PRO A 16 -7.68 -3.70 8.13
N GLY A 17 -7.61 -2.37 8.19
CA GLY A 17 -7.97 -1.49 7.08
C GLY A 17 -6.97 -1.50 5.92
N GLU A 18 -5.70 -1.80 6.18
CA GLU A 18 -4.64 -1.83 5.16
C GLU A 18 -4.79 -3.00 4.19
N GLY A 19 -5.35 -4.12 4.64
CA GLY A 19 -5.57 -5.30 3.80
C GLY A 19 -6.43 -5.00 2.57
N VAL A 20 -7.44 -4.14 2.71
CA VAL A 20 -8.29 -3.70 1.59
C VAL A 20 -7.49 -2.85 0.60
N GLY A 21 -6.64 -1.94 1.12
CA GLY A 21 -5.77 -1.11 0.29
C GLY A 21 -4.80 -1.94 -0.54
N ILE A 22 -4.14 -2.93 0.09
CA ILE A 22 -3.22 -3.85 -0.59
C ILE A 22 -3.94 -4.64 -1.67
N PHE A 23 -5.13 -5.17 -1.37
CA PHE A 23 -5.93 -5.90 -2.35
C PHE A 23 -6.28 -5.04 -3.57
N LEU A 24 -6.77 -3.81 -3.36
CA LEU A 24 -7.13 -2.91 -4.44
C LEU A 24 -5.93 -2.52 -5.30
N VAL A 25 -4.77 -2.29 -4.69
CA VAL A 25 -3.52 -2.01 -5.42
C VAL A 25 -3.16 -3.17 -6.33
N LEU A 26 -3.16 -4.40 -5.81
CA LEU A 26 -2.80 -5.58 -6.60
C LEU A 26 -3.84 -5.91 -7.68
N PHE A 27 -5.11 -5.67 -7.38
CA PHE A 27 -6.18 -5.79 -8.37
C PHE A 27 -5.95 -4.80 -9.52
N ALA A 28 -5.66 -3.54 -9.20
CA ALA A 28 -5.36 -2.52 -10.22
C ALA A 28 -4.12 -2.88 -11.05
N GLU A 29 -3.04 -3.35 -10.43
CA GLU A 29 -1.84 -3.80 -11.15
C GLU A 29 -2.12 -5.00 -12.06
N THR A 30 -2.89 -5.98 -11.56
CA THR A 30 -3.30 -7.15 -12.35
C THR A 30 -4.16 -6.74 -13.54
N TRP A 31 -5.07 -5.79 -13.33
CA TRP A 31 -5.91 -5.24 -14.40
C TRP A 31 -5.07 -4.56 -15.48
N VAL A 32 -4.13 -3.72 -15.09
CA VAL A 32 -3.22 -3.03 -16.01
C VAL A 32 -2.38 -4.04 -16.81
N ALA A 33 -1.78 -5.04 -16.15
CA ALA A 33 -1.02 -6.09 -16.83
C ALA A 33 -1.88 -6.87 -17.85
N THR A 34 -3.11 -7.21 -17.46
CA THR A 34 -4.08 -7.91 -18.33
C THR A 34 -4.46 -7.04 -19.53
N ALA A 35 -4.72 -5.75 -19.32
CA ALA A 35 -5.06 -4.81 -20.39
C ALA A 35 -3.91 -4.66 -21.41
N TYR A 36 -2.66 -4.59 -20.95
CA TYR A 36 -1.51 -4.58 -21.84
C TYR A 36 -1.33 -5.91 -22.59
N GLY A 37 -1.49 -7.06 -21.90
CA GLY A 37 -1.48 -8.36 -22.55
C GLY A 37 -2.54 -8.46 -23.65
N TRP A 38 -3.77 -8.01 -23.36
CA TRP A 38 -4.86 -7.93 -24.32
C TRP A 38 -4.56 -7.00 -25.50
N PHE A 39 -3.97 -5.82 -25.23
CA PHE A 39 -3.56 -4.88 -26.26
C PHE A 39 -2.63 -5.54 -27.29
N PHE A 40 -1.56 -6.21 -26.81
CA PHE A 40 -0.62 -6.87 -27.71
C PHE A 40 -1.22 -8.12 -28.38
N ALA A 41 -2.10 -8.86 -27.70
CA ALA A 41 -2.70 -10.09 -28.24
C ALA A 41 -3.77 -9.83 -29.31
N ARG A 42 -4.61 -8.81 -29.12
CA ARG A 42 -5.80 -8.60 -29.95
C ARG A 42 -5.85 -7.21 -30.53
N LEU A 43 -5.79 -6.19 -29.68
CA LEU A 43 -6.08 -4.83 -30.09
C LEU A 43 -5.10 -4.31 -31.17
N SER A 44 -3.82 -4.65 -31.04
CA SER A 44 -2.78 -4.29 -32.01
C SER A 44 -2.99 -4.87 -33.42
N VAL A 45 -3.78 -5.94 -33.54
CA VAL A 45 -4.08 -6.61 -34.82
C VAL A 45 -5.42 -6.15 -35.38
N THR A 46 -6.41 -5.95 -34.52
CA THR A 46 -7.79 -5.63 -34.94
C THR A 46 -8.00 -4.15 -35.22
N LEU A 47 -7.21 -3.26 -34.62
CA LEU A 47 -7.35 -1.83 -34.87
C LEU A 47 -6.96 -1.48 -36.31
N PRO A 48 -7.83 -0.79 -37.07
CA PRO A 48 -7.44 -0.29 -38.37
C PRO A 48 -6.28 0.69 -38.20
N THR A 49 -5.32 0.63 -39.13
CA THR A 49 -4.25 1.62 -39.17
C THR A 49 -4.92 2.94 -39.54
N LEU A 50 -4.99 3.90 -38.61
CA LEU A 50 -5.68 5.19 -38.81
C LEU A 50 -4.87 6.11 -39.75
N ARG A 51 -4.39 5.56 -40.87
CA ARG A 51 -3.34 6.11 -41.75
C ARG A 51 -2.01 6.38 -41.05
N THR A 52 -1.80 5.80 -39.87
CA THR A 52 -0.56 5.87 -39.09
C THR A 52 0.44 4.81 -39.55
N LYS A 53 1.72 5.09 -39.37
CA LYS A 53 2.83 4.18 -39.70
C LYS A 53 2.92 2.96 -38.75
N ASN A 54 2.18 2.96 -37.64
CA ASN A 54 2.18 1.91 -36.60
C ASN A 54 3.57 1.56 -36.09
N VAL A 55 4.35 2.59 -35.82
CA VAL A 55 5.70 2.48 -35.27
C VAL A 55 5.71 2.91 -33.81
N THR A 56 6.62 2.37 -33.02
CA THR A 56 6.80 2.77 -31.61
C THR A 56 8.28 2.98 -31.35
N PHE A 57 8.57 3.81 -30.34
CA PHE A 57 9.91 3.91 -29.79
C PHE A 57 10.21 2.77 -28.83
N PHE A 58 11.45 2.30 -28.88
CA PHE A 58 12.04 1.38 -27.90
C PHE A 58 13.49 1.83 -27.64
N PHE A 59 14.33 1.75 -28.68
CA PHE A 59 15.62 2.43 -28.80
C PHE A 59 15.90 2.93 -30.22
N ALA A 60 15.02 2.53 -31.14
CA ALA A 60 15.00 2.91 -32.54
C ALA A 60 13.53 2.89 -32.98
N LYS A 61 13.28 3.28 -34.22
CA LYS A 61 11.97 3.19 -34.84
C LYS A 61 11.64 1.73 -35.14
N VAL A 62 10.72 1.14 -34.37
CA VAL A 62 10.33 -0.28 -34.50
C VAL A 62 8.86 -0.38 -34.92
N SER A 63 8.54 -1.31 -35.82
CA SER A 63 7.16 -1.61 -36.19
C SER A 63 6.44 -2.37 -35.08
N LEU A 64 5.24 -1.91 -34.71
CA LEU A 64 4.40 -2.56 -33.70
C LEU A 64 3.95 -3.96 -34.10
N GLN A 65 3.86 -4.28 -35.40
CA GLN A 65 3.41 -5.59 -35.87
C GLN A 65 4.52 -6.64 -35.96
N GLY A 66 5.78 -6.24 -35.76
CA GLY A 66 6.95 -7.11 -35.86
C GLY A 66 7.29 -7.85 -34.56
N TRP A 67 8.59 -8.09 -34.35
CA TRP A 67 9.13 -8.76 -33.16
C TRP A 67 8.73 -8.07 -31.85
N PHE A 68 8.51 -6.76 -31.88
CA PHE A 68 8.11 -5.98 -30.70
C PHE A 68 6.79 -6.47 -30.09
N ARG A 69 5.81 -6.84 -30.93
CA ARG A 69 4.55 -7.43 -30.45
C ARG A 69 4.80 -8.72 -29.70
N THR A 70 5.63 -9.59 -30.28
CA THR A 70 5.96 -10.89 -29.70
C THR A 70 6.69 -10.71 -28.37
N LEU A 71 7.64 -9.78 -28.30
CA LEU A 71 8.32 -9.44 -27.05
C LEU A 71 7.32 -8.94 -26.00
N GLY A 72 6.43 -8.00 -26.37
CA GLY A 72 5.38 -7.50 -25.50
C GLY A 72 4.50 -8.64 -24.96
N LEU A 73 4.05 -9.54 -25.82
CA LEU A 73 3.28 -10.72 -25.41
C LEU A 73 4.02 -11.60 -24.41
N VAL A 74 5.29 -11.92 -24.65
CA VAL A 74 6.10 -12.74 -23.74
C VAL A 74 6.25 -12.05 -22.38
N VAL A 75 6.64 -10.78 -22.38
CA VAL A 75 6.82 -9.98 -21.16
C VAL A 75 5.52 -9.91 -20.37
N PHE A 76 4.41 -9.50 -20.98
CA PHE A 76 3.14 -9.36 -20.28
C PHE A 76 2.52 -10.70 -19.88
N SER A 77 2.79 -11.80 -20.59
CA SER A 77 2.39 -13.15 -20.15
C SER A 77 3.13 -13.58 -18.88
N LEU A 78 4.45 -13.35 -18.83
CA LEU A 78 5.25 -13.59 -17.62
C LEU A 78 4.79 -12.71 -16.46
N THR A 79 4.49 -11.42 -16.73
CA THR A 79 3.92 -10.51 -15.74
C THR A 79 2.57 -11.00 -15.23
N CYS A 80 1.65 -11.41 -16.10
CA CYS A 80 0.35 -11.95 -15.70
C CYS A 80 0.49 -13.21 -14.85
N PHE A 81 1.39 -14.12 -15.23
CA PHE A 81 1.67 -15.32 -14.43
C PHE A 81 2.18 -14.97 -13.03
N THR A 82 3.10 -14.01 -12.95
CA THR A 82 3.65 -13.54 -11.67
C THR A 82 2.57 -12.84 -10.83
N MET A 83 1.66 -12.07 -11.47
CA MET A 83 0.55 -11.40 -10.80
C MET A 83 -0.51 -12.37 -10.28
N LEU A 84 -0.80 -13.47 -10.97
CA LEU A 84 -1.68 -14.53 -10.44
C LEU A 84 -1.13 -15.13 -9.15
N PHE A 85 0.19 -15.33 -9.11
CA PHE A 85 0.85 -15.77 -7.90
C PHE A 85 0.68 -14.74 -6.78
N PHE A 86 0.96 -13.45 -7.02
CA PHE A 86 0.75 -12.41 -6.00
C PHE A 86 -0.71 -12.30 -5.54
N LEU A 87 -1.66 -12.35 -6.46
CA LEU A 87 -3.07 -12.30 -6.15
C LEU A 87 -3.49 -13.44 -5.22
N TYR A 88 -3.00 -14.66 -5.45
CA TYR A 88 -3.25 -15.79 -4.56
C TYR A 88 -2.75 -15.52 -3.12
N PHE A 89 -1.52 -15.02 -2.96
CA PHE A 89 -0.98 -14.70 -1.64
C PHE A 89 -1.75 -13.58 -0.96
N SER A 90 -2.19 -12.58 -1.71
CA SER A 90 -2.91 -11.44 -1.15
C SER A 90 -4.35 -11.77 -0.79
N ILE A 91 -5.01 -12.66 -1.54
CA ILE A 91 -6.29 -13.23 -1.11
C ILE A 91 -6.10 -14.01 0.20
N ARG A 92 -5.04 -14.80 0.32
CA ARG A 92 -4.75 -15.54 1.55
C ARG A 92 -4.48 -14.59 2.73
N ALA A 93 -3.66 -13.57 2.55
CA ALA A 93 -3.39 -12.54 3.57
C ALA A 93 -4.67 -11.78 3.94
N LEU A 94 -5.50 -11.40 2.96
CA LEU A 94 -6.78 -10.74 3.20
C LEU A 94 -7.71 -11.64 4.02
N ARG A 95 -7.75 -12.95 3.76
CA ARG A 95 -8.55 -13.90 4.54
C ARG A 95 -8.09 -14.00 5.98
N THR A 96 -6.78 -14.02 6.24
CA THR A 96 -6.24 -14.05 7.62
C THR A 96 -6.52 -12.75 8.36
N THR A 97 -6.31 -11.60 7.72
CA THR A 97 -6.60 -10.29 8.32
C THR A 97 -8.11 -10.13 8.59
N PHE A 98 -8.96 -10.56 7.66
CA PHE A 98 -10.40 -10.51 7.84
C PHE A 98 -10.90 -11.45 8.94
N ALA A 99 -10.30 -12.63 9.09
CA ALA A 99 -10.60 -13.53 10.20
C ALA A 99 -10.23 -12.91 11.56
N SER A 100 -9.03 -12.34 11.69
CA SER A 100 -8.59 -11.61 12.89
C SER A 100 -9.52 -10.43 13.21
N TYR A 101 -9.94 -9.66 12.19
CA TYR A 101 -10.89 -8.56 12.35
C TYR A 101 -12.24 -9.05 12.88
N ARG A 102 -12.78 -10.13 12.29
CA ARG A 102 -14.04 -10.74 12.72
C ARG A 102 -13.98 -11.25 14.16
N ASP A 103 -12.81 -11.71 14.61
CA ASP A 103 -12.58 -12.20 15.98
C ASP A 103 -12.32 -11.06 16.99
N GLY A 104 -12.75 -9.82 16.69
CA GLY A 104 -12.61 -8.68 17.58
C GLY A 104 -11.26 -7.96 17.51
N GLY A 105 -10.51 -8.13 16.42
CA GLY A 105 -9.23 -7.47 16.22
C GLY A 105 -8.09 -8.08 17.03
N ARG A 106 -8.13 -9.40 17.26
CA ARG A 106 -7.03 -10.10 17.94
C ARG A 106 -5.72 -9.89 17.17
N PRO A 107 -4.57 -9.77 17.85
CA PRO A 107 -3.28 -9.72 17.17
C PRO A 107 -3.07 -11.01 16.37
N LEU A 108 -2.49 -10.87 15.17
CA LEU A 108 -2.08 -12.00 14.32
C LEU A 108 -0.97 -12.79 15.03
N THR A 109 -1.05 -14.11 15.00
CA THR A 109 0.04 -14.95 15.52
C THR A 109 1.27 -14.84 14.63
N GLU A 110 2.46 -15.12 15.16
CA GLU A 110 3.71 -15.05 14.38
C GLU A 110 3.68 -15.98 13.14
N ASP A 111 2.96 -17.10 13.21
CA ASP A 111 2.79 -18.01 12.08
C ASP A 111 1.83 -17.43 11.02
N GLU A 112 0.76 -16.75 11.44
CA GLU A 112 -0.15 -16.02 10.55
C GLU A 112 0.58 -14.86 9.86
N LYS A 113 1.40 -14.11 10.61
CA LYS A 113 2.26 -13.05 10.07
C LYS A 113 3.22 -13.61 9.02
N LYS A 114 4.01 -14.63 9.35
CA LYS A 114 4.93 -15.28 8.39
C LYS A 114 4.22 -15.80 7.14
N SER A 115 2.99 -16.30 7.28
CA SER A 115 2.19 -16.74 6.14
C SER A 115 1.59 -15.58 5.32
N ALA A 116 1.43 -14.40 5.91
CA ALA A 116 0.90 -13.20 5.25
C ALA A 116 2.01 -12.33 4.64
N VAL A 117 3.26 -12.49 5.07
CA VAL A 117 4.40 -11.78 4.49
C VAL A 117 4.47 -12.10 2.99
N PRO A 118 4.39 -11.07 2.15
CA PRO A 118 4.29 -11.23 0.71
C PRO A 118 5.58 -11.81 0.16
N PHE A 119 5.43 -12.84 -0.67
CA PHE A 119 6.51 -13.57 -1.31
C PHE A 119 7.52 -12.70 -2.06
N VAL A 120 7.26 -11.41 -2.37
CA VAL A 120 8.27 -10.50 -2.94
C VAL A 120 9.47 -10.33 -2.01
N THR A 121 9.23 -10.11 -0.71
CA THR A 121 10.33 -10.00 0.25
C THR A 121 11.00 -11.36 0.39
N THR A 122 10.23 -12.44 0.34
CA THR A 122 10.76 -13.80 0.33
C THR A 122 11.63 -14.06 -0.90
N ILE A 123 11.18 -13.93 -2.16
CA ILE A 123 12.01 -14.10 -3.36
C ILE A 123 13.19 -13.14 -3.36
N ALA A 124 13.01 -11.86 -3.05
CA ALA A 124 14.12 -10.92 -3.04
C ALA A 124 15.17 -11.37 -2.00
N SER A 125 14.73 -11.80 -0.81
CA SER A 125 15.62 -12.37 0.20
C SER A 125 16.18 -13.75 -0.19
N TYR A 126 15.45 -14.57 -0.95
CA TYR A 126 15.80 -15.94 -1.32
C TYR A 126 16.77 -15.95 -2.50
N ALA A 127 16.52 -15.11 -3.51
CA ALA A 127 17.45 -14.83 -4.60
C ALA A 127 18.72 -14.18 -4.06
N PHE A 128 18.60 -13.28 -3.07
CA PHE A 128 19.77 -12.71 -2.40
C PHE A 128 20.54 -13.77 -1.60
N ALA A 129 19.86 -14.61 -0.82
CA ALA A 129 20.45 -15.70 -0.05
C ALA A 129 21.07 -16.80 -0.93
N HIS A 130 20.57 -17.00 -2.16
CA HIS A 130 21.15 -17.95 -3.10
C HIS A 130 22.29 -17.38 -3.94
N VAL A 131 22.31 -16.06 -4.18
CA VAL A 131 23.42 -15.38 -4.86
C VAL A 131 24.58 -15.13 -3.89
N VAL A 132 24.30 -14.97 -2.61
CA VAL A 132 25.30 -14.69 -1.56
C VAL A 132 25.29 -15.83 -0.54
N ASP A 133 26.30 -16.69 -0.59
CA ASP A 133 26.48 -17.79 0.36
C ASP A 133 26.86 -17.24 1.75
N THR A 134 25.85 -16.87 2.54
CA THR A 134 26.00 -16.28 3.86
C THR A 134 26.67 -17.22 4.87
N SER A 135 26.81 -18.51 4.57
CA SER A 135 27.48 -19.47 5.45
C SER A 135 29.00 -19.23 5.56
N THR A 136 29.57 -18.54 4.56
CA THR A 136 31.00 -18.23 4.50
C THR A 136 31.37 -16.86 5.07
N LEU A 137 30.38 -16.02 5.35
CA LEU A 137 30.58 -14.64 5.79
C LEU A 137 30.58 -14.52 7.32
N ASN A 138 31.45 -13.67 7.84
CA ASN A 138 31.46 -13.32 9.26
C ASN A 138 30.14 -12.60 9.62
N PRO A 139 29.50 -12.86 10.78
CA PRO A 139 28.33 -12.13 11.25
C PRO A 139 28.42 -10.61 11.10
N GLN A 140 29.60 -10.02 11.30
CA GLN A 140 29.83 -8.58 11.14
C GLN A 140 29.72 -8.11 9.68
N GLU A 141 30.16 -8.93 8.72
CA GLU A 141 30.05 -8.64 7.29
C GLU A 141 28.61 -8.75 6.81
N VAL A 142 27.85 -9.71 7.34
CA VAL A 142 26.41 -9.85 7.05
C VAL A 142 25.64 -8.60 7.46
N GLU A 143 25.89 -8.07 8.66
CA GLU A 143 25.24 -6.84 9.12
C GLU A 143 25.65 -5.60 8.30
N MET A 144 26.92 -5.52 7.90
CA MET A 144 27.38 -4.46 7.00
C MET A 144 26.71 -4.55 5.61
N ILE A 145 26.59 -5.75 5.04
CA ILE A 145 25.93 -5.99 3.75
C ILE A 145 24.44 -5.64 3.84
N LYS A 146 23.75 -6.07 4.91
CA LYS A 146 22.36 -5.68 5.17
C LYS A 146 22.20 -4.17 5.26
N ALA A 147 23.05 -3.48 6.02
CA ALA A 147 23.01 -2.02 6.14
C ALA A 147 23.27 -1.31 4.79
N LEU A 148 24.18 -1.86 3.97
CA LEU A 148 24.46 -1.35 2.64
C LEU A 148 23.26 -1.54 1.71
N ILE A 149 22.66 -2.73 1.68
CA ILE A 149 21.46 -3.03 0.87
C ILE A 149 20.29 -2.17 1.31
N GLN A 150 20.07 -2.04 2.62
CA GLN A 150 19.03 -1.19 3.17
C GLN A 150 19.22 0.26 2.70
N ARG A 151 20.45 0.79 2.73
CA ARG A 151 20.77 2.14 2.21
C ARG A 151 20.60 2.25 0.70
N PHE A 152 21.02 1.25 -0.06
CA PHE A 152 20.87 1.19 -1.51
C PHE A 152 19.39 1.10 -1.94
N HIS A 153 18.60 0.34 -1.18
CA HIS A 153 17.16 0.19 -1.37
C HIS A 153 16.39 1.48 -1.02
N ASN A 154 16.87 2.27 -0.06
CA ASN A 154 16.04 3.30 0.56
C ASN A 154 16.03 4.71 -0.04
N SER A 155 16.90 5.16 -0.96
CA SER A 155 16.61 6.48 -1.57
C SER A 155 17.22 6.77 -2.93
N ALA A 156 18.55 6.75 -3.09
CA ALA A 156 19.17 7.36 -4.25
C ALA A 156 18.94 6.58 -5.56
N ILE A 157 19.22 5.27 -5.57
CA ILE A 157 19.11 4.45 -6.78
C ILE A 157 17.65 4.28 -7.20
N ARG A 158 16.75 4.06 -6.24
CA ARG A 158 15.31 3.97 -6.53
C ARG A 158 14.80 5.28 -7.15
N SER A 159 15.24 6.43 -6.62
CA SER A 159 14.88 7.73 -7.18
C SER A 159 15.47 7.93 -8.58
N LEU A 160 16.74 7.57 -8.80
CA LEU A 160 17.39 7.67 -10.12
C LEU A 160 16.72 6.75 -11.16
N VAL A 161 16.45 5.49 -10.81
CA VAL A 161 15.73 4.54 -11.67
C VAL A 161 14.33 5.06 -12.00
N SER A 162 13.64 5.65 -11.02
CA SER A 162 12.32 6.26 -11.23
C SER A 162 12.40 7.46 -12.18
N ILE A 163 13.34 8.38 -11.97
CA ILE A 163 13.55 9.54 -12.86
C ILE A 163 13.88 9.08 -14.28
N PHE A 164 14.82 8.14 -14.42
CA PHE A 164 15.19 7.59 -15.71
C PHE A 164 14.00 6.92 -16.41
N SER A 165 13.19 6.16 -15.66
CA SER A 165 11.99 5.50 -16.18
C SER A 165 10.94 6.51 -16.66
N VAL A 166 10.75 7.62 -15.94
CA VAL A 166 9.85 8.72 -16.37
C VAL A 166 10.37 9.39 -17.63
N LEU A 167 11.65 9.75 -17.68
CA LEU A 167 12.26 10.37 -18.88
C LEU A 167 12.18 9.43 -20.10
N PHE A 168 12.45 8.14 -19.90
CA PHE A 168 12.32 7.13 -20.93
C PHE A 168 10.88 6.99 -21.41
N PHE A 169 9.90 6.97 -20.49
CA PHE A 169 8.48 6.91 -20.83
C PHE A 169 8.03 8.13 -21.64
N ILE A 170 8.37 9.36 -21.19
CA ILE A 170 8.08 10.59 -21.91
C ILE A 170 8.68 10.54 -23.32
N THR A 171 9.96 10.19 -23.42
CA THR A 171 10.66 10.06 -24.71
C THR A 171 9.98 9.04 -25.62
N THR A 172 9.55 7.91 -25.05
CA THR A 172 8.84 6.86 -25.78
C THR A 172 7.52 7.37 -26.36
N VAL A 173 6.73 8.08 -25.55
CA VAL A 173 5.43 8.63 -25.97
C VAL A 173 5.62 9.71 -27.04
N GLU A 174 6.48 10.70 -26.79
CA GLU A 174 6.73 11.82 -27.72
C GLU A 174 7.26 11.34 -29.07
N LEU A 175 8.24 10.43 -29.08
CA LEU A 175 8.77 9.88 -30.32
C LEU A 175 7.74 9.01 -31.05
N THR A 176 6.88 8.30 -30.32
CA THR A 176 5.79 7.52 -30.92
C THR A 176 4.76 8.44 -31.58
N ILE A 177 4.38 9.55 -30.94
CA ILE A 177 3.49 10.57 -31.51
C ILE A 177 4.12 11.16 -32.78
N HIS A 178 5.35 11.66 -32.67
CA HIS A 178 6.08 12.28 -33.77
C HIS A 178 6.26 11.32 -34.96
N TRP A 179 6.64 10.06 -34.72
CA TRP A 179 6.89 9.10 -35.80
C TRP A 179 5.66 8.53 -36.48
N ASN A 180 4.49 8.62 -35.85
CA ASN A 180 3.21 8.24 -36.46
C ASN A 180 2.50 9.39 -37.15
N ASP A 181 3.15 10.55 -37.25
CA ASP A 181 2.56 11.78 -37.79
C ASP A 181 1.23 12.13 -37.08
N LEU A 182 1.12 11.74 -35.81
CA LEU A 182 0.04 12.18 -34.93
C LEU A 182 0.43 13.63 -34.61
N SER A 183 -0.01 14.56 -35.47
CA SER A 183 0.26 16.00 -35.32
C SER A 183 0.08 16.40 -33.86
N PRO A 184 0.94 17.26 -33.29
CA PRO A 184 0.80 17.68 -31.91
C PRO A 184 -0.58 18.30 -31.74
N ILE A 185 -1.48 17.53 -31.14
CA ILE A 185 -2.74 18.04 -30.64
C ILE A 185 -2.31 18.76 -29.38
N SER A 186 -1.86 20.01 -29.42
CA SER A 186 -1.63 20.79 -28.20
C SER A 186 -2.97 21.33 -27.68
N ASP A 187 -4.00 20.47 -27.70
CA ASP A 187 -5.36 20.82 -27.37
C ASP A 187 -5.71 20.19 -26.02
N LEU A 188 -5.51 20.99 -24.98
CA LEU A 188 -5.88 20.66 -23.61
C LEU A 188 -7.39 20.44 -23.44
N THR A 189 -8.23 20.79 -24.42
CA THR A 189 -9.67 20.46 -24.40
C THR A 189 -9.95 19.01 -24.77
N SER A 190 -8.98 18.32 -25.39
CA SER A 190 -9.13 16.91 -25.72
C SER A 190 -9.05 16.05 -24.44
N PRO A 191 -10.01 15.11 -24.22
CA PRO A 191 -10.01 14.27 -23.02
C PRO A 191 -8.71 13.46 -22.85
N GLY A 192 -8.07 13.09 -23.97
CA GLY A 192 -6.83 12.32 -23.98
C GLY A 192 -5.63 13.05 -23.37
N GLN A 193 -5.64 14.39 -23.30
CA GLN A 193 -4.57 15.18 -22.69
C GLN A 193 -4.97 15.77 -21.34
N LEU A 194 -6.23 16.17 -21.21
CA LEU A 194 -6.76 16.69 -19.96
C LEU A 194 -6.69 15.66 -18.83
N ILE A 195 -7.06 14.41 -19.11
CA ILE A 195 -7.08 13.36 -18.07
C ILE A 195 -5.68 13.08 -17.51
N PRO A 196 -4.63 12.83 -18.33
CA PRO A 196 -3.27 12.68 -17.81
C PRO A 196 -2.76 13.92 -17.08
N LEU A 197 -3.06 15.13 -17.56
CA LEU A 197 -2.64 16.37 -16.91
C LEU A 197 -3.25 16.51 -15.51
N VAL A 198 -4.57 16.36 -15.39
CA VAL A 198 -5.28 16.43 -14.11
C VAL A 198 -4.79 15.33 -13.16
N THR A 199 -4.59 14.11 -13.68
CA THR A 199 -4.06 12.99 -12.89
C THR A 199 -2.65 13.30 -12.36
N GLY A 200 -1.79 13.91 -13.19
CA GLY A 200 -0.45 14.33 -12.80
C GLY A 200 -0.46 15.41 -11.71
N ILE A 201 -1.35 16.40 -11.82
CA ILE A 201 -1.52 17.45 -10.79
C ILE A 201 -2.00 16.86 -9.48
N VAL A 202 -3.00 15.96 -9.51
CA VAL A 202 -3.51 15.29 -8.29
C VAL A 202 -2.41 14.46 -7.62
N ALA A 203 -1.61 13.72 -8.39
CA ALA A 203 -0.50 12.95 -7.86
C ALA A 203 0.58 13.85 -7.22
N LEU A 204 0.96 14.94 -7.89
CA LEU A 204 1.90 15.92 -7.34
C LEU A 204 1.38 16.55 -6.05
N TRP A 205 0.08 16.85 -6.00
CA TRP A 205 -0.56 17.42 -4.82
C TRP A 205 -0.58 16.43 -3.64
N ASP A 206 -0.89 15.16 -3.89
CA ASP A 206 -0.89 14.09 -2.88
C ASP A 206 0.51 13.91 -2.27
N ASP A 207 1.55 13.83 -3.12
CA ASP A 207 2.95 13.74 -2.68
C ASP A 207 3.41 14.99 -1.92
N PHE A 208 2.97 16.18 -2.34
CA PHE A 208 3.27 17.44 -1.65
C PHE A 208 2.65 17.48 -0.25
N LEU A 209 1.39 17.06 -0.09
CA LEU A 209 0.74 17.02 1.22
C LEU A 209 1.44 16.07 2.20
N ILE A 210 2.02 14.98 1.71
CA ILE A 210 2.84 14.08 2.52
C ILE A 210 4.12 14.78 3.01
N LEU A 211 4.78 15.56 2.16
CA LEU A 211 5.99 16.31 2.52
C LEU A 211 5.73 17.45 3.52
N VAL A 212 4.57 18.11 3.42
CA VAL A 212 4.21 19.24 4.30
C VAL A 212 3.60 18.77 5.62
N ARG A 213 3.22 17.49 5.74
CA ARG A 213 2.65 16.98 6.99
C ARG A 213 3.67 17.17 8.13
N PRO A 214 3.37 18.00 9.14
CA PRO A 214 4.31 18.25 10.23
C PRO A 214 4.57 16.92 10.92
N ARG A 215 5.85 16.54 10.99
CA ARG A 215 6.29 15.37 11.75
C ARG A 215 5.86 15.60 13.19
N SER A 216 4.94 14.78 13.69
CA SER A 216 4.45 14.90 15.07
C SER A 216 5.65 14.84 16.02
N ALA A 217 5.74 15.82 16.93
CA ALA A 217 6.87 16.01 17.83
C ALA A 217 7.13 14.82 18.77
N ASP A 218 6.19 13.87 18.85
CA ASP A 218 6.28 12.65 19.66
C ASP A 218 7.35 11.66 19.16
N GLU A 219 7.88 11.84 17.94
CA GLU A 219 8.95 10.98 17.38
C GLU A 219 10.37 11.50 17.68
N LEU A 220 10.49 12.62 18.40
CA LEU A 220 11.76 13.34 18.62
C LEU A 220 12.30 13.28 20.05
N THR A 221 11.83 12.35 20.89
CA THR A 221 12.51 12.02 22.16
C THR A 221 13.35 10.75 22.04
N PRO A 222 14.60 10.82 21.50
CA PRO A 222 15.57 9.77 21.71
C PRO A 222 16.05 9.85 23.17
N GLY A 223 15.56 8.95 24.03
CA GLY A 223 16.15 8.75 25.36
C GLY A 223 15.27 8.99 26.59
N ALA A 224 13.96 8.79 26.53
CA ALA A 224 13.18 8.63 27.77
C ALA A 224 13.23 7.16 28.22
N ASN A 225 14.25 6.89 29.04
CA ASN A 225 14.49 5.71 29.88
C ASN A 225 13.32 4.71 30.04
N ALA A 226 13.62 3.44 29.73
CA ALA A 226 12.93 2.30 30.31
C ALA A 226 13.14 2.30 31.84
N GLY A 227 12.27 3.01 32.55
CA GLY A 227 12.33 3.16 34.00
C GLY A 227 11.04 3.78 34.52
N SER A 228 10.14 2.91 34.98
CA SER A 228 8.96 3.20 35.81
C SER A 228 7.70 3.70 35.10
N ILE A 229 6.90 2.73 34.63
CA ILE A 229 5.48 2.85 34.27
C ILE A 229 4.64 2.92 35.56
N SER A 230 4.78 3.96 36.39
CA SER A 230 3.91 4.11 37.58
C SER A 230 3.55 5.52 38.03
N THR A 231 3.95 6.62 37.35
CA THR A 231 3.72 7.96 37.93
C THR A 231 3.15 9.04 37.01
N ILE A 232 2.76 8.77 35.76
CA ILE A 232 2.13 9.80 34.90
C ILE A 232 0.91 9.24 34.18
N LEU A 233 -0.14 8.98 34.96
CA LEU A 233 -1.56 9.01 34.54
C LEU A 233 -2.41 8.98 35.82
N PRO A 234 -2.59 10.15 36.45
CA PRO A 234 -3.94 10.71 36.45
C PRO A 234 -3.89 12.24 36.34
N TYR A 235 -3.74 12.80 35.14
CA TYR A 235 -4.01 14.25 34.99
C TYR A 235 -4.51 14.73 33.62
N ILE A 236 -4.66 13.86 32.61
CA ILE A 236 -5.23 14.28 31.32
C ILE A 236 -6.14 13.19 30.75
N MET A 237 -7.35 13.07 31.31
CA MET A 237 -8.58 12.61 30.64
C MET A 237 -9.75 12.70 31.65
N GLU A 238 -9.96 13.89 32.19
CA GLU A 238 -11.25 14.27 32.78
C GLU A 238 -12.03 15.05 31.71
N SER A 239 -12.50 14.34 30.69
CA SER A 239 -13.59 14.79 29.82
C SER A 239 -14.33 13.61 29.22
N ARG A 240 -15.33 13.17 30.00
CA ARG A 240 -16.58 12.52 29.57
C ARG A 240 -16.48 11.33 28.61
N TRP A 241 -16.20 10.17 29.19
CA TRP A 241 -17.00 8.97 28.92
C TRP A 241 -17.36 8.33 30.25
N VAL A 242 -18.60 8.56 30.70
CA VAL A 242 -19.19 7.78 31.78
C VAL A 242 -19.52 6.41 31.18
N THR A 243 -18.59 5.47 31.31
CA THR A 243 -18.88 4.06 31.14
C THR A 243 -19.54 3.58 32.42
N CYS A 244 -20.84 3.30 32.37
CA CYS A 244 -21.54 2.56 33.41
C CYS A 244 -20.94 1.16 33.47
N ASP A 245 -20.16 0.87 34.51
CA ASP A 245 -19.65 -0.46 34.83
C ASP A 245 -20.79 -1.34 35.41
N PRO A 246 -21.21 -2.42 34.73
CA PRO A 246 -22.27 -3.32 35.21
C PRO A 246 -21.82 -4.19 36.40
N SER A 247 -20.54 -4.19 36.78
CA SER A 247 -20.01 -5.07 37.83
C SER A 247 -20.16 -4.54 39.25
N SER A 248 -20.57 -3.27 39.42
CA SER A 248 -20.78 -2.64 40.73
C SER A 248 -22.16 -2.87 41.36
N GLN A 249 -23.12 -3.49 40.65
CA GLN A 249 -24.46 -3.76 41.20
C GLN A 249 -24.58 -5.03 42.06
N LYS A 250 -23.56 -5.90 42.11
CA LYS A 250 -23.65 -7.17 42.85
C LYS A 250 -23.28 -7.11 44.34
N SER A 251 -22.75 -5.99 44.84
CA SER A 251 -22.34 -5.84 46.25
C SER A 251 -23.33 -5.09 47.14
N LEU A 252 -24.42 -4.51 46.60
CA LEU A 252 -25.45 -3.79 47.36
C LEU A 252 -26.76 -4.58 47.59
N SER A 253 -26.86 -5.82 47.12
CA SER A 253 -28.03 -6.69 47.34
C SER A 253 -28.01 -7.46 48.67
N LYS A 254 -27.08 -7.18 49.59
CA LYS A 254 -26.91 -8.01 50.79
C LYS A 254 -26.56 -7.25 52.08
N LYS A 255 -27.31 -6.18 52.41
CA LYS A 255 -27.56 -5.73 53.79
C LYS A 255 -28.42 -4.47 53.77
N ASN A 256 -29.72 -4.63 53.99
CA ASN A 256 -30.51 -3.80 54.90
C ASN A 256 -31.95 -4.33 54.90
N ASN A 257 -32.22 -5.21 55.86
CA ASN A 257 -33.52 -5.26 56.50
C ASN A 257 -33.59 -3.98 57.33
N ASP A 258 -34.32 -2.97 56.86
CA ASP A 258 -35.09 -2.11 57.75
C ASP A 258 -36.22 -1.45 56.96
N THR A 259 -37.42 -1.78 57.41
CA THR A 259 -38.72 -1.30 56.98
C THR A 259 -38.96 0.12 57.47
N SER A 260 -39.01 1.09 56.56
CA SER A 260 -39.96 2.23 56.52
C SER A 260 -39.36 3.39 55.72
N ASP A 261 -39.87 3.59 54.51
CA ASP A 261 -40.02 4.88 53.78
C ASP A 261 -39.93 4.68 52.27
N LEU A 262 -40.95 4.00 51.73
CA LEU A 262 -41.24 3.94 50.31
C LEU A 262 -42.29 5.01 49.95
N ARG A 263 -41.81 6.22 49.65
CA ARG A 263 -42.50 7.24 48.83
C ARG A 263 -41.56 8.44 48.67
N ASN A 264 -40.82 8.53 47.56
CA ASN A 264 -40.31 9.78 46.92
C ASN A 264 -39.04 9.62 46.05
N TRP A 265 -38.89 8.56 45.24
CA TRP A 265 -37.72 8.45 44.33
C TRP A 265 -38.06 8.01 42.90
N ASN A 266 -39.25 8.35 42.39
CA ASN A 266 -39.68 8.03 41.01
C ASN A 266 -39.76 9.25 40.07
N LEU A 267 -38.83 10.21 40.15
CA LEU A 267 -38.91 11.43 39.32
C LEU A 267 -37.58 12.02 38.81
N ALA A 268 -36.47 11.26 38.80
CA ALA A 268 -35.21 11.79 38.30
C ALA A 268 -34.38 10.73 37.58
N CYS A 269 -34.75 10.41 36.33
CA CYS A 269 -33.84 9.91 35.28
C CYS A 269 -34.61 9.67 33.96
N GLY A 270 -35.37 10.66 33.52
CA GLY A 270 -36.08 10.63 32.24
C GLY A 270 -35.91 11.96 31.50
N ALA A 271 -34.76 12.16 30.87
CA ALA A 271 -34.56 13.09 29.75
C ALA A 271 -33.10 13.03 29.29
N VAL A 272 -32.89 13.29 28.00
CA VAL A 272 -31.61 13.49 27.29
C VAL A 272 -30.97 12.21 26.73
N CYS A 273 -31.45 11.80 25.57
CA CYS A 273 -30.64 11.65 24.35
C CYS A 273 -31.59 11.43 23.15
N TRP A 274 -31.87 12.53 22.44
CA TRP A 274 -32.01 12.53 20.98
C TRP A 274 -30.65 12.89 20.40
#